data_AF-A0A0B1SEK8-F1
#
_entry.id   AF-A0A0B1SEK8-F1
#
_cell.length_a   1.000
_cell.length_b   1.000
_cell.length_c   1.000
_cell.angle_alpha   90.00
_cell.angle_beta   90.00
_cell.angle_gamma   90.00
#
_symmetry.space_group_name_H-M   'P 1'
#
loop_
_entity.id
_entity.type
_entity.pdbx_description
1 polymer ?
#
loop_
_entity_poly.entity_id
_entity_poly.type
_entity_poly.pdbx_seq_one_letter_code
_entity_poly.pdbx_strand_id
1 'polypeptide(L)'
;DSDEISSSKSLDTTSSLLQVAAQEADDDAESTTKSFLDGTIPTEQFLRDLLEKKTLAHLRKVKSDRLMAILREQQYAQPTPPLPPRTGTAPYPEIPMPSRHSYY
;
A
#
# COMPACT_ATOMS: atom_id res chain seq x y z
N ASP A 1 7.84 21.02 -9.39
CA ASP A 1 7.34 19.83 -10.12
C ASP A 1 8.33 18.68 -10.29
N SER A 2 9.50 18.84 -10.91
CA SER A 2 10.34 17.67 -11.28
C SER A 2 10.83 16.82 -10.09
N ASP A 3 11.16 17.45 -8.96
CA ASP A 3 11.66 16.73 -7.77
C ASP A 3 10.56 15.94 -7.03
N GLU A 4 9.33 16.44 -7.02
CA GLU A 4 8.19 15.80 -6.34
C GLU A 4 7.79 14.50 -7.05
N ILE A 5 7.70 14.53 -8.37
CA ILE A 5 7.38 13.36 -9.21
C ILE A 5 8.50 12.31 -9.12
N SER A 6 9.76 12.74 -9.06
CA SER A 6 10.91 11.85 -8.87
C SER A 6 10.88 11.17 -7.49
N SER A 7 10.52 11.92 -6.45
CA SER A 7 10.36 11.41 -5.09
C SER A 7 9.24 10.38 -5.01
N SER A 8 8.05 10.66 -5.56
CA SER A 8 6.92 9.72 -5.57
C SER A 8 7.28 8.40 -6.26
N LYS A 9 7.90 8.45 -7.45
CA LYS A 9 8.36 7.24 -8.17
C LYS A 9 9.37 6.42 -7.39
N SER A 10 10.26 7.08 -6.65
CA SER A 10 11.26 6.41 -5.80
C SER A 10 10.60 5.71 -4.61
N LEU A 11 9.56 6.32 -4.03
CA LEU A 11 8.78 5.73 -2.94
C LEU A 11 7.90 4.57 -3.41
N ASP A 12 7.31 4.66 -4.61
CA ASP A 12 6.58 3.54 -5.25
C ASP A 12 7.50 2.33 -5.47
N THR A 13 8.72 2.59 -5.96
CA THR A 13 9.75 1.55 -6.13
C THR A 13 10.11 0.92 -4.78
N THR A 14 10.29 1.73 -3.74
CA THR A 14 10.62 1.26 -2.39
C THR A 14 9.52 0.37 -1.81
N SER A 15 8.25 0.75 -1.99
CA SER A 15 7.10 -0.07 -1.57
C SER A 15 7.06 -1.41 -2.31
N SER A 16 7.31 -1.39 -3.62
CA SER A 16 7.37 -2.61 -4.44
C SER A 16 8.46 -3.56 -3.94
N LEU A 17 9.66 -3.03 -3.66
CA LEU A 17 10.77 -3.81 -3.08
C LEU A 17 10.42 -4.38 -1.70
N LEU A 18 9.75 -3.60 -0.84
CA LEU A 18 9.27 -4.09 0.46
C LEU A 18 8.25 -5.22 0.32
N GLN A 19 7.37 -5.15 -0.69
CA GLN A 19 6.38 -6.18 -0.95
C GLN A 19 7.02 -7.47 -1.46
N VAL A 20 8.00 -7.38 -2.37
CA VAL A 20 8.81 -8.53 -2.81
C VAL A 20 9.52 -9.16 -1.61
N ALA A 21 10.22 -8.37 -0.81
CA ALA A 21 10.93 -8.88 0.37
C ALA A 21 10.00 -9.41 1.48
N ALA A 22 8.73 -8.99 1.52
CA ALA A 22 7.72 -9.58 2.39
C ALA A 22 7.30 -10.97 1.89
N GLN A 23 7.08 -11.09 0.57
CA GLN A 23 6.73 -12.37 -0.06
C GLN A 23 7.85 -13.39 0.10
N GLU A 24 9.11 -13.01 -0.15
CA GLU A 24 10.27 -13.89 0.03
C GLU A 24 10.35 -14.44 1.46
N ALA A 25 10.09 -13.60 2.47
CA ALA A 25 10.07 -14.05 3.86
C ALA A 25 8.91 -14.99 4.18
N ASP A 26 7.76 -14.83 3.52
CA ASP A 26 6.63 -15.76 3.64
C ASP A 26 6.95 -17.11 2.96
N ASP A 27 7.58 -17.09 1.80
CA ASP A 27 8.02 -18.30 1.09
C ASP A 27 9.08 -19.08 1.91
N ASP A 28 10.03 -18.38 2.53
CA ASP A 28 11.02 -18.98 3.45
C ASP A 28 10.35 -19.59 4.70
N ALA A 29 9.28 -18.98 5.19
CA ALA A 29 8.50 -19.52 6.30
C ALA A 29 7.78 -20.82 5.90
N GLU A 30 7.25 -20.89 4.67
CA GLU A 30 6.68 -22.12 4.13
C GLU A 30 7.75 -23.21 3.95
N SER A 31 8.94 -22.87 3.47
CA SER A 31 10.09 -23.80 3.35
C SER A 31 10.51 -24.37 4.71
N THR A 32 10.53 -23.53 5.74
CA THR A 32 10.81 -23.95 7.14
C THR A 32 9.72 -24.91 7.64
N THR A 33 8.46 -24.65 7.30
CA THR A 33 7.33 -25.52 7.67
C THR A 33 7.43 -26.88 7.00
N LYS A 34 7.77 -26.93 5.71
CA LYS A 34 8.01 -28.20 4.98
C LYS A 34 9.13 -29.00 5.62
N SER A 35 10.26 -28.35 5.89
CA SER A 35 11.41 -28.97 6.57
C SER A 35 11.05 -29.60 7.92
N PHE A 36 10.16 -28.98 8.68
CA PHE A 36 9.66 -29.53 9.94
C PHE A 36 8.75 -30.75 9.75
N LEU A 37 7.82 -30.69 8.79
CA LEU A 37 6.92 -31.80 8.47
C LEU A 37 7.68 -33.03 7.94
N ASP A 38 8.77 -32.80 7.22
CA ASP A 38 9.68 -33.84 6.72
C ASP A 38 10.59 -34.41 7.83
N GLY A 39 10.55 -33.86 9.05
CA GLY A 39 11.37 -34.28 10.19
C GLY A 39 12.84 -33.85 10.08
N THR A 40 13.17 -32.97 9.14
CA THR A 40 14.54 -32.49 8.86
C THR A 40 15.06 -31.51 9.91
N ILE A 41 14.15 -30.81 10.61
CA ILE A 41 14.49 -29.87 11.70
C ILE A 41 13.69 -30.19 12.97
N PRO A 42 14.28 -29.99 14.17
CA PRO A 42 13.58 -30.19 15.44
C PRO A 42 12.57 -29.07 15.73
N THR A 43 11.57 -29.36 16.57
CA THR A 43 10.48 -28.44 16.93
C THR A 43 10.96 -27.08 17.41
N GLU A 44 11.99 -27.03 18.25
CA GLU A 44 12.51 -25.77 18.80
C GLU A 44 13.08 -24.86 17.70
N GLN A 45 13.80 -25.45 16.74
CA GLN A 45 14.33 -24.72 15.59
C GLN A 45 13.19 -24.21 14.70
N PHE A 46 12.21 -25.06 14.43
CA PHE A 46 11.02 -24.68 13.65
C PHE A 46 10.28 -23.49 14.27
N LEU A 47 10.02 -23.50 15.57
CA LEU A 47 9.28 -22.43 16.24
C LEU A 47 10.02 -21.09 16.17
N ARG A 48 11.34 -21.09 16.39
CA ARG A 48 12.17 -19.88 16.31
C ARG A 48 12.18 -19.33 14.88
N ASP A 49 12.47 -20.18 13.91
CA ASP A 49 12.62 -19.79 12.50
C ASP A 49 11.29 -19.33 11.89
N LEU A 50 10.18 -20.03 12.19
CA LEU A 50 8.87 -19.65 11.70
C LEU A 50 8.45 -18.30 12.27
N LEU A 51 8.62 -18.10 13.58
CA LEU A 51 8.23 -16.86 14.24
C LEU A 51 9.02 -15.67 13.71
N GLU A 52 10.34 -15.82 13.55
CA GLU A 52 11.20 -14.77 12.99
C GLU A 52 10.76 -14.39 11.57
N LYS A 53 10.62 -15.37 10.69
CA LYS A 53 10.26 -15.14 9.28
C LYS A 53 8.86 -14.56 9.13
N LYS A 54 7.86 -15.08 9.85
CA LYS A 54 6.48 -14.54 9.83
C LYS A 54 6.42 -13.12 10.38
N THR A 55 7.13 -12.84 11.47
CA THR A 55 7.21 -11.48 12.03
C THR A 55 7.82 -10.50 11.02
N LEU A 56 8.90 -10.92 10.36
CA LEU A 56 9.59 -10.11 9.36
C LEU A 56 8.71 -9.83 8.13
N ALA A 57 8.04 -10.87 7.58
CA ALA A 57 7.11 -10.74 6.47
C ALA A 57 5.97 -9.76 6.80
N HIS A 58 5.32 -9.93 7.96
CA HIS A 58 4.26 -9.04 8.41
C HIS A 58 4.74 -7.59 8.60
N LEU A 59 5.91 -7.38 9.20
CA LEU A 59 6.44 -6.03 9.39
C LEU A 59 6.74 -5.34 8.05
N ARG A 60 7.30 -6.06 7.08
CA ARG A 60 7.56 -5.52 5.74
C ARG A 60 6.27 -5.19 5.00
N LYS A 61 5.26 -6.05 5.08
CA LYS A 61 3.93 -5.81 4.53
C LYS A 61 3.29 -4.55 5.12
N VAL A 62 3.28 -4.41 6.45
CA VAL A 62 2.75 -3.23 7.14
C VAL A 62 3.48 -1.95 6.71
N LYS A 63 4.81 -2.00 6.59
CA LYS A 63 5.61 -0.85 6.12
C LYS A 63 5.26 -0.48 4.67
N SER A 64 5.10 -1.47 3.80
CA SER A 64 4.69 -1.24 2.41
C SER A 64 3.28 -0.63 2.33
N ASP A 65 2.32 -1.20 3.05
CA ASP A 65 0.93 -0.72 3.09
C ASP A 65 0.86 0.73 3.61
N ARG A 66 1.64 1.04 4.65
CA ARG A 66 1.71 2.40 5.21
C ARG A 66 2.34 3.39 4.23
N LEU A 67 3.39 2.98 3.53
CA LEU A 67 4.04 3.83 2.51
C LEU A 67 3.08 4.14 1.36
N MET A 68 2.32 3.14 0.91
CA MET A 68 1.26 3.32 -0.11
C MET A 68 0.15 4.25 0.35
N ALA A 69 -0.28 4.15 1.61
CA ALA A 69 -1.29 5.06 2.16
C ALA A 69 -0.80 6.53 2.14
N ILE A 70 0.45 6.77 2.55
CA ILE A 70 1.04 8.12 2.55
C ILE A 70 1.13 8.69 1.13
N LEU A 71 1.55 7.88 0.14
CA LEU A 71 1.61 8.35 -1.25
C LEU A 71 0.24 8.73 -1.80
N ARG A 72 -0.81 7.96 -1.48
CA ARG A 72 -2.18 8.29 -1.86
C ARG A 72 -2.62 9.60 -1.22
N GLU A 73 -2.38 9.78 0.08
CA GLU A 73 -2.72 11.02 0.79
C GLU A 73 -2.05 12.26 0.16
N GLN A 74 -0.78 12.16 -0.26
CA GLN A 74 -0.08 13.24 -0.97
C GLN A 74 -0.69 13.53 -2.33
N GLN A 75 -1.11 12.51 -3.09
CA GLN A 75 -1.78 12.69 -4.37
C GLN A 75 -3.13 13.44 -4.22
N TYR A 76 -3.87 13.17 -3.14
CA TYR A 76 -5.15 13.84 -2.87
C TYR A 76 -5.00 15.25 -2.26
N ALA A 77 -3.83 15.59 -1.72
CA ALA A 77 -3.55 16.92 -1.16
C ALA A 77 -3.28 17.99 -2.25
N GLN A 78 -3.24 17.62 -3.53
CA GLN A 78 -3.07 18.56 -4.63
C GLN A 78 -4.28 19.50 -4.72
N PRO A 79 -4.07 20.84 -4.67
CA PRO A 79 -5.17 21.80 -4.77
C PRO A 79 -5.87 21.62 -6.11
N THR A 80 -7.19 21.45 -6.08
CA THR A 80 -8.03 21.46 -7.28
C THR A 80 -7.70 22.71 -8.09
N PRO A 81 -7.33 22.62 -9.39
CA PRO A 81 -7.05 23.79 -10.19
C PRO A 81 -8.29 24.70 -10.16
N PRO A 82 -8.10 26.03 -10.00
CA PRO A 82 -9.21 26.95 -9.95
C PRO A 82 -10.03 26.80 -11.23
N LEU A 83 -11.31 26.46 -11.07
CA LEU A 83 -12.26 26.40 -12.17
C LEU A 83 -12.24 27.75 -12.90
N PRO A 84 -12.10 27.79 -14.23
CA PRO A 84 -12.13 29.05 -14.96
C PRO A 84 -13.48 29.75 -14.70
N PRO A 85 -13.48 31.09 -14.50
CA PRO A 85 -14.72 31.82 -14.29
C PRO A 85 -15.63 31.61 -15.50
N ARG A 86 -16.85 31.11 -15.26
CA ARG A 86 -17.89 30.97 -16.28
C ARG A 86 -18.32 32.36 -16.75
N THR A 87 -17.59 32.96 -17.67
CA THR A 87 -18.04 34.11 -18.46
C THR A 87 -18.94 33.60 -19.57
N GLY A 88 -20.22 33.43 -19.29
CA GLY A 88 -21.16 32.98 -20.31
C GLY A 88 -22.56 32.79 -19.75
N THR A 89 -23.37 33.82 -19.90
CA THR A 89 -24.83 33.75 -19.83
C THR A 89 -25.33 32.71 -20.84
N ALA A 90 -25.67 31.51 -20.38
CA ALA A 90 -26.42 30.53 -21.18
C ALA A 90 -27.47 29.84 -20.29
N PRO A 91 -28.75 29.82 -20.70
CA PRO A 91 -29.84 29.34 -19.87
C PRO A 91 -29.93 27.82 -20.00
N TYR A 92 -29.48 27.09 -18.98
CA TYR A 92 -29.83 25.68 -18.85
C TYR A 92 -30.60 25.46 -17.56
N PRO A 93 -31.67 24.66 -17.58
CA PRO A 93 -32.45 24.36 -16.39
C PRO A 93 -31.59 23.58 -15.39
N GLU A 94 -31.65 24.02 -14.14
CA GLU A 94 -30.93 23.46 -13.00
C GLU A 94 -31.43 22.04 -12.74
N ILE A 95 -30.65 21.03 -13.13
CA ILE A 95 -30.96 19.63 -12.77
C ILE A 95 -30.50 19.45 -11.32
N PRO A 96 -31.38 19.09 -10.37
CA PRO A 96 -31.00 18.87 -8.98
C PRO A 96 -30.03 17.68 -8.91
N MET A 97 -28.81 17.93 -8.45
CA MET A 97 -27.87 16.86 -8.11
C MET A 97 -28.43 16.07 -6.92
N PRO A 98 -28.54 14.73 -6.99
CA PRO A 98 -28.99 13.95 -5.85
C PRO A 98 -27.94 14.04 -4.74
N SER A 99 -28.36 14.56 -3.59
CA SER A 99 -27.58 14.59 -2.36
C SER A 99 -27.08 13.18 -2.05
N ARG A 100 -25.76 12.98 -2.14
CA ARG A 100 -25.10 11.78 -1.63
C ARG A 100 -25.32 11.73 -0.12
N HIS A 101 -26.36 11.02 0.30
CA HIS A 101 -26.58 10.64 1.67
C HIS A 101 -25.45 9.69 2.06
N SER A 102 -24.52 10.21 2.86
CA SER A 102 -23.55 9.42 3.61
C SER A 102 -24.32 8.71 4.73
N TYR A 103 -24.59 7.41 4.56
CA TYR A 103 -25.07 6.57 5.65
C TYR A 103 -23.87 6.24 6.55
N TYR A 104 -23.92 6.77 7.78
CA TYR A 104 -23.32 6.11 8.94
C TYR A 104 -24.19 4.94 9.35
#